data_AF-A0A372NDV8-F1
#
_entry.id   AF-A0A372NDV8-F1
#
_cell.length_a   1.000
_cell.length_b   1.000
_cell.length_c   1.000
_cell.angle_alpha   90.00
_cell.angle_beta   90.00
_cell.angle_gamma   90.00
#
_symmetry.space_group_name_H-M   'P 1'
#
loop_
_entity.id
_entity.type
_entity.pdbx_description
1 polymer ?
#
loop_
_entity_poly.entity_id
_entity_poly.type
_entity_poly.pdbx_seq_one_letter_code
_entity_poly.pdbx_strand_id
1 'polypeptide(L)'
;MHMIKTDADVAAGLVDLALIDVRLFNVIDKAGPVPLRRLPPGYRGLAGIIVAQMVSRASADAIWRRLEETAGDITPHHMLRLSDEDCRTIGLSRAKAETLRRAADSVDRGDLDLDAICHMEAAAATRKLTAIKGIGRWTADVYLLFCGGHPDIFPSGDVALQNAVAHALGLGMRPTPQELDTIAEKWAPWRGVSARLFWAYYAREMRREVAPILEG
;
A
#
# COMPACT_ATOMS: atom_id res chain seq x y z
N MET A 1 12.61 -9.28 -13.01
CA MET A 1 12.28 -8.30 -11.96
C MET A 1 12.76 -8.83 -10.61
N HIS A 2 13.59 -8.07 -9.88
CA HIS A 2 14.00 -8.43 -8.52
C HIS A 2 12.94 -7.99 -7.51
N MET A 3 12.18 -8.93 -6.94
CA MET A 3 11.16 -8.60 -5.94
C MET A 3 11.79 -8.26 -4.59
N ILE A 4 11.22 -7.29 -3.88
CA ILE A 4 11.58 -6.97 -2.50
C ILE A 4 10.94 -8.03 -1.59
N LYS A 5 11.77 -8.92 -1.01
CA LYS A 5 11.31 -10.02 -0.15
C LYS A 5 11.88 -9.96 1.27
N THR A 6 13.00 -9.27 1.46
CA THR A 6 13.79 -9.26 2.69
C THR A 6 14.25 -7.85 3.04
N ASP A 7 14.66 -7.62 4.29
CA ASP A 7 15.28 -6.35 4.69
C ASP A 7 16.59 -6.09 3.93
N ALA A 8 17.29 -7.14 3.47
CA ALA A 8 18.47 -7.01 2.63
C ALA A 8 18.14 -6.41 1.25
N ASP A 9 16.99 -6.76 0.66
CA ASP A 9 16.54 -6.16 -0.61
C ASP A 9 16.24 -4.66 -0.44
N VAL A 10 15.64 -4.28 0.69
CA VAL A 10 15.42 -2.87 1.03
C VAL A 10 16.75 -2.16 1.21
N ALA A 11 17.68 -2.72 1.97
CA ALA A 11 19.01 -2.14 2.19
C ALA A 11 19.78 -1.94 0.88
N ALA A 12 19.77 -2.95 0.00
CA ALA A 12 20.39 -2.83 -1.33
C ALA A 12 19.78 -1.69 -2.15
N GLY A 13 18.44 -1.60 -2.18
CA GLY A 13 17.77 -0.50 -2.87
C GLY A 13 18.07 0.88 -2.28
N LEU A 14 18.27 1.00 -0.96
CA LEU A 14 18.66 2.27 -0.34
C LEU A 14 20.07 2.71 -0.75
N VAL A 15 21.00 1.76 -0.87
CA VAL A 15 22.37 2.04 -1.37
C VAL A 15 22.30 2.57 -2.79
N ASP A 16 21.57 1.89 -3.67
CA ASP A 16 21.41 2.32 -5.07
C ASP A 16 20.71 3.67 -5.18
N LEU A 17 19.66 3.91 -4.38
CA LEU A 17 18.95 5.18 -4.34
C LEU A 17 19.85 6.37 -3.96
N ALA A 18 20.79 6.16 -3.03
CA ALA A 18 21.74 7.21 -2.64
C ALA A 18 22.69 7.58 -3.80
N LEU A 19 23.01 6.62 -4.68
CA LEU A 19 23.81 6.85 -5.88
C LEU A 19 22.99 7.50 -7.01
N ILE A 20 21.72 7.12 -7.14
CA ILE A 20 20.78 7.63 -8.15
C ILE A 20 20.41 9.10 -7.87
N ASP A 21 20.18 9.45 -6.61
CA ASP A 21 19.77 10.79 -6.22
C ASP A 21 20.43 11.21 -4.89
N VAL A 22 21.52 11.96 -4.98
CA VAL A 22 22.33 12.42 -3.83
C VAL A 22 21.50 13.14 -2.75
N ARG A 23 20.36 13.75 -3.12
CA ARG A 23 19.43 14.38 -2.17
C ARG A 23 18.90 13.37 -1.14
N LEU A 24 18.80 12.09 -1.51
CA LEU A 24 18.30 11.02 -0.65
C LEU A 24 19.28 10.62 0.46
N PHE A 25 20.56 11.00 0.39
CA PHE A 25 21.52 10.66 1.44
C PHE A 25 21.06 11.15 2.84
N ASN A 26 20.68 12.44 2.92
CA ASN A 26 20.15 13.02 4.15
C ASN A 26 18.77 12.45 4.54
N VAL A 27 17.98 12.03 3.55
CA VAL A 27 16.67 11.41 3.79
C VAL A 27 16.85 10.03 4.42
N ILE A 28 17.80 9.24 3.93
CA ILE A 28 18.15 7.90 4.45
C ILE A 28 18.66 8.01 5.88
N ASP A 29 19.59 8.93 6.15
CA ASP A 29 20.13 9.15 7.49
C ASP A 29 19.02 9.48 8.51
N LYS A 30 18.15 10.44 8.16
CA LYS A 30 17.02 10.84 9.01
C LYS A 30 15.94 9.76 9.15
N ALA A 31 15.69 8.99 8.10
CA ALA A 31 14.73 7.89 8.13
C ALA A 31 15.12 6.77 9.09
N GLY A 32 16.41 6.57 9.34
CA GLY A 32 16.88 5.43 10.13
C GLY A 32 16.45 4.09 9.50
N PRO A 33 16.11 3.07 10.31
CA PRO A 33 15.67 1.79 9.77
C PRO A 33 14.42 1.92 8.90
N VAL A 34 14.52 1.54 7.62
CA VAL A 34 13.38 1.47 6.69
C VAL A 34 12.82 0.05 6.71
N PRO A 35 11.58 -0.16 7.21
CA PRO A 35 11.07 -1.51 7.43
C PRO A 35 10.55 -2.15 6.13
N LEU A 36 10.73 -3.47 6.00
CA LEU A 36 10.21 -4.27 4.89
C LEU A 36 8.67 -4.31 4.81
N ARG A 37 7.94 -4.35 5.94
CA ARG A 37 6.45 -4.39 5.99
C ARG A 37 5.81 -5.26 4.89
N ARG A 38 6.14 -6.54 4.84
CA ARG A 38 5.58 -7.45 3.83
C ARG A 38 4.39 -8.21 4.38
N LEU A 39 3.34 -8.33 3.57
CA LEU A 39 2.24 -9.25 3.82
C LEU A 39 2.25 -10.38 2.79
N PRO A 40 1.73 -11.58 3.12
CA PRO A 40 1.47 -12.59 2.11
C PRO A 40 0.52 -12.04 1.02
N PRO A 41 0.72 -12.41 -0.25
CA PRO A 41 -0.31 -12.26 -1.26
C PRO A 41 -1.63 -12.91 -0.81
N GLY A 42 -2.73 -12.45 -1.39
CA GLY A 42 -4.07 -12.94 -1.07
C GLY A 42 -5.06 -11.90 -0.53
N TYR A 43 -6.28 -12.38 -0.30
CA TYR A 43 -7.45 -11.53 -0.06
C TYR A 43 -7.36 -10.72 1.23
N ARG A 44 -6.81 -11.30 2.31
CA ARG A 44 -6.65 -10.63 3.61
C ARG A 44 -5.88 -9.32 3.48
N GLY A 45 -4.74 -9.32 2.77
CA GLY A 45 -3.94 -8.12 2.54
C GLY A 45 -4.70 -7.05 1.76
N LEU A 46 -5.42 -7.45 0.70
CA LEU A 46 -6.24 -6.53 -0.07
C LEU A 46 -7.39 -5.94 0.76
N ALA A 47 -8.06 -6.77 1.55
CA ALA A 47 -9.16 -6.36 2.43
C ALA A 47 -8.68 -5.33 3.47
N GLY A 48 -7.52 -5.55 4.09
CA GLY A 48 -6.93 -4.61 5.05
C GLY A 48 -6.68 -3.23 4.43
N ILE A 49 -6.16 -3.18 3.20
CA ILE A 49 -5.93 -1.93 2.48
C ILE A 49 -7.25 -1.22 2.15
N ILE A 50 -8.29 -1.95 1.75
CA ILE A 50 -9.64 -1.40 1.50
C ILE A 50 -10.23 -0.83 2.80
N VAL A 51 -10.09 -1.54 3.92
CA VAL A 51 -10.53 -1.08 5.24
C VAL A 51 -9.79 0.20 5.66
N ALA A 52 -8.51 0.33 5.35
CA ALA A 52 -7.69 1.49 5.68
C ALA A 52 -7.97 2.75 4.83
N GLN A 53 -8.77 2.66 3.76
CA GLN A 53 -9.04 3.81 2.90
C GLN A 53 -9.69 4.96 3.66
N MET A 54 -9.16 6.19 3.50
CA MET A 54 -9.77 7.45 3.94
C MET A 54 -10.11 7.53 5.44
N VAL A 55 -9.40 6.78 6.29
CA VAL A 55 -9.59 6.80 7.75
C VAL A 55 -8.25 6.86 8.48
N SER A 56 -8.29 7.21 9.77
CA SER A 56 -7.11 7.15 10.63
C SER A 56 -6.66 5.71 10.86
N ARG A 57 -5.40 5.52 11.29
CA ARG A 57 -4.88 4.21 11.70
C ARG A 57 -5.76 3.57 12.78
N ALA A 58 -5.96 4.27 13.90
CA ALA A 58 -6.79 3.77 14.99
C ALA A 58 -8.21 3.37 14.55
N SER A 59 -8.81 4.12 13.60
CA SER A 59 -10.13 3.79 13.07
C SER A 59 -10.13 2.51 12.24
N ALA A 60 -9.14 2.32 11.37
CA ALA A 60 -9.05 1.11 10.57
C ALA A 60 -8.67 -0.12 11.41
N ASP A 61 -7.81 0.02 12.42
CA ASP A 61 -7.50 -1.04 13.37
C ASP A 61 -8.78 -1.49 14.12
N ALA A 62 -9.60 -0.54 14.58
CA ALA A 62 -10.86 -0.84 15.25
C ALA A 62 -11.90 -1.52 14.34
N ILE A 63 -11.94 -1.17 13.05
CA ILE A 63 -12.79 -1.85 12.06
C ILE A 63 -12.25 -3.26 11.79
N TRP A 64 -10.93 -3.39 11.63
CA TRP A 64 -10.28 -4.67 11.34
C TRP A 64 -10.51 -5.69 12.46
N ARG A 65 -10.31 -5.31 13.72
CA ARG A 65 -10.54 -6.20 14.87
C ARG A 65 -11.99 -6.71 14.91
N ARG A 66 -12.97 -5.82 14.73
CA ARG A 66 -14.39 -6.23 14.70
C ARG A 66 -14.71 -7.13 13.50
N LEU A 67 -14.07 -6.89 12.36
CA LEU A 67 -14.21 -7.74 11.18
C LEU A 67 -13.70 -9.16 11.48
N GLU A 68 -12.55 -9.30 12.13
CA GLU A 68 -11.99 -10.61 12.54
C GLU A 68 -12.85 -11.29 13.61
N GLU A 69 -13.33 -10.54 14.61
CA GLU A 69 -14.23 -11.06 15.63
C GLU A 69 -15.54 -11.61 15.04
N THR A 70 -16.03 -10.99 13.96
CA THR A 70 -17.29 -11.37 13.31
C THR A 70 -17.11 -12.47 12.26
N ALA A 71 -16.08 -12.36 11.41
CA ALA A 71 -15.87 -13.23 10.25
C ALA A 71 -14.89 -14.38 10.50
N GLY A 72 -14.10 -14.31 11.58
CA GLY A 72 -12.94 -15.19 11.79
C GLY A 72 -11.86 -14.91 10.76
N ASP A 73 -11.42 -15.95 10.04
CA ASP A 73 -10.43 -15.81 8.97
C ASP A 73 -10.95 -14.90 7.85
N ILE A 74 -10.15 -13.93 7.44
CA ILE A 74 -10.54 -13.00 6.38
C ILE A 74 -10.29 -13.62 5.00
N THR A 75 -11.30 -14.34 4.51
CA THR A 75 -11.30 -15.03 3.21
C THR A 75 -12.43 -14.50 2.30
N PRO A 76 -12.35 -14.72 0.98
CA PRO A 76 -13.45 -14.39 0.08
C PRO A 76 -14.79 -15.00 0.53
N HIS A 77 -14.78 -16.30 0.87
CA HIS A 77 -15.97 -17.03 1.32
C HIS A 77 -16.60 -16.41 2.58
N HIS A 78 -15.80 -16.05 3.60
CA HIS A 78 -16.34 -15.43 4.80
C HIS A 78 -16.88 -14.03 4.55
N MET A 79 -16.19 -13.22 3.73
CA MET A 79 -16.67 -11.88 3.39
C MET A 79 -18.02 -11.93 2.66
N LEU A 80 -18.22 -12.89 1.76
CA LEU A 80 -19.47 -13.04 1.01
C LEU A 80 -20.66 -13.46 1.88
N ARG A 81 -20.41 -14.07 3.06
CA ARG A 81 -21.44 -14.51 4.01
C ARG A 81 -21.93 -13.44 4.97
N LEU A 82 -21.18 -12.34 5.15
CA LEU A 82 -21.59 -11.25 6.02
C LEU A 82 -22.88 -10.61 5.49
N SER A 83 -23.81 -10.28 6.36
CA SER A 83 -24.99 -9.48 6.01
C SER A 83 -24.65 -7.99 5.99
N ASP A 84 -25.56 -7.17 5.48
CA ASP A 84 -25.40 -5.71 5.53
C ASP A 84 -25.54 -5.15 6.97
N GLU A 85 -26.21 -5.87 7.87
CA GLU A 85 -26.23 -5.54 9.31
C GLU A 85 -24.87 -5.84 9.96
N ASP A 86 -24.26 -6.98 9.64
CA ASP A 86 -22.92 -7.32 10.13
C ASP A 86 -21.91 -6.26 9.70
N CYS A 87 -21.94 -5.87 8.41
CA CYS A 87 -21.05 -4.83 7.89
C CYS A 87 -21.20 -3.49 8.62
N ARG A 88 -22.44 -3.09 8.94
CA ARG A 88 -22.71 -1.86 9.71
C ARG A 88 -22.20 -1.97 11.15
N THR A 89 -22.39 -3.13 11.79
CA THR A 89 -21.94 -3.39 13.16
C THR A 89 -20.41 -3.36 13.27
N ILE A 90 -19.72 -3.90 12.27
CA ILE A 90 -18.24 -3.85 12.14
C ILE A 90 -17.74 -2.39 11.95
N GLY A 91 -18.59 -1.50 11.43
CA GLY A 91 -18.24 -0.12 11.12
C GLY A 91 -17.73 0.08 9.69
N LEU A 92 -18.02 -0.84 8.78
CA LEU A 92 -17.75 -0.66 7.35
C LEU A 92 -18.76 0.33 6.76
N SER A 93 -18.26 1.28 5.96
CA SER A 93 -19.14 2.04 5.10
C SER A 93 -19.73 1.12 4.02
N ARG A 94 -20.92 1.47 3.52
CA ARG A 94 -21.54 0.73 2.41
C ARG A 94 -20.60 0.56 1.21
N ALA A 95 -19.88 1.63 0.85
CA ALA A 95 -18.92 1.59 -0.26
C ALA A 95 -17.76 0.60 -0.01
N LYS A 96 -17.23 0.53 1.22
CA LYS A 96 -16.18 -0.43 1.58
C LYS A 96 -16.71 -1.86 1.58
N ALA A 97 -17.88 -2.11 2.17
CA ALA A 97 -18.51 -3.42 2.16
C ALA A 97 -18.76 -3.92 0.72
N GLU A 98 -19.31 -3.08 -0.15
CA GLU A 98 -19.50 -3.41 -1.57
C GLU A 98 -18.17 -3.70 -2.29
N THR A 99 -17.12 -2.92 -2.01
CA THR A 99 -15.79 -3.12 -2.62
C THR A 99 -15.16 -4.43 -2.16
N LEU A 100 -15.23 -4.74 -0.86
CA LEU A 100 -14.75 -6.00 -0.30
C LEU A 100 -15.48 -7.20 -0.91
N ARG A 101 -16.81 -7.13 -1.05
CA ARG A 101 -17.61 -8.19 -1.70
C ARG A 101 -17.27 -8.37 -3.17
N ARG A 102 -17.10 -7.29 -3.94
CA ARG A 102 -16.68 -7.39 -5.37
C ARG A 102 -15.30 -8.03 -5.50
N ALA A 103 -14.36 -7.63 -4.65
CA ALA A 103 -13.04 -8.24 -4.62
C ALA A 103 -13.11 -9.72 -4.22
N ALA A 104 -13.94 -10.07 -3.23
CA ALA A 104 -14.15 -11.45 -2.81
C ALA A 104 -14.74 -12.30 -3.94
N ASP A 105 -15.82 -11.85 -4.56
CA ASP A 105 -16.48 -12.55 -5.70
C ASP A 105 -15.52 -12.74 -6.88
N SER A 106 -14.70 -11.73 -7.20
CA SER A 106 -13.70 -11.83 -8.26
C SER A 106 -12.58 -12.84 -7.96
N VAL A 107 -12.17 -12.95 -6.69
CA VAL A 107 -11.19 -13.98 -6.26
C VAL A 107 -11.83 -15.36 -6.24
N ASP A 108 -13.04 -15.48 -5.70
CA ASP A 108 -13.78 -16.75 -5.58
C ASP A 108 -14.09 -17.39 -6.95
N ARG A 109 -14.38 -16.55 -7.95
CA ARG A 109 -14.59 -16.97 -9.35
C ARG A 109 -13.30 -17.25 -10.13
N GLY A 110 -12.13 -16.88 -9.58
CA GLY A 110 -10.84 -16.99 -10.26
C GLY A 110 -10.53 -15.89 -11.29
N ASP A 111 -11.36 -14.85 -11.39
CA ASP A 111 -11.10 -13.69 -12.26
C ASP A 111 -9.88 -12.88 -11.78
N LEU A 112 -9.71 -12.81 -10.45
CA LEU A 112 -8.57 -12.20 -9.79
C LEU A 112 -7.76 -13.23 -9.00
N ASP A 113 -6.70 -13.74 -9.62
CA ASP A 113 -5.65 -14.50 -8.93
C ASP A 113 -4.62 -13.53 -8.33
N LEU A 114 -4.71 -13.33 -7.01
CA LEU A 114 -3.89 -12.38 -6.25
C LEU A 114 -2.42 -12.78 -6.14
N ASP A 115 -2.09 -14.06 -6.21
CA ASP A 115 -0.71 -14.54 -6.26
C ASP A 115 -0.11 -14.27 -7.64
N ALA A 116 -0.86 -14.60 -8.71
CA ALA A 116 -0.40 -14.37 -10.08
C ALA A 116 -0.17 -12.88 -10.37
N ILE A 117 -0.99 -11.96 -9.84
CA ILE A 117 -0.78 -10.53 -10.13
C ILE A 117 0.56 -10.01 -9.61
N CYS A 118 1.07 -10.59 -8.52
CA CYS A 118 2.35 -10.17 -7.93
C CYS A 118 3.53 -10.40 -8.87
N HIS A 119 3.37 -11.29 -9.86
CA HIS A 119 4.38 -11.62 -10.87
C HIS A 119 4.16 -10.91 -12.21
N MET A 120 3.10 -10.10 -12.34
CA MET A 120 2.83 -9.32 -13.54
C MET A 120 3.67 -8.03 -13.56
N GLU A 121 3.87 -7.48 -14.76
CA GLU A 121 4.37 -6.11 -14.92
C GLU A 121 3.47 -5.11 -14.21
N ALA A 122 4.07 -4.12 -13.53
CA ALA A 122 3.36 -3.20 -12.63
C ALA A 122 2.10 -2.61 -13.26
N ALA A 123 2.23 -2.06 -14.47
CA ALA A 123 1.11 -1.44 -15.18
C ALA A 123 -0.03 -2.43 -15.49
N ALA A 124 0.30 -3.69 -15.80
CA ALA A 124 -0.71 -4.72 -16.06
C ALA A 124 -1.39 -5.18 -14.75
N ALA A 125 -0.62 -5.34 -13.68
CA ALA A 125 -1.14 -5.68 -12.36
C ALA A 125 -2.07 -4.59 -11.82
N THR A 126 -1.66 -3.31 -11.91
CA THR A 126 -2.48 -2.15 -11.53
C THR A 126 -3.77 -2.12 -12.33
N ARG A 127 -3.72 -2.28 -13.67
CA ARG A 127 -4.95 -2.35 -14.50
C ARG A 127 -5.90 -3.45 -14.02
N LYS A 128 -5.39 -4.65 -13.75
CA LYS A 128 -6.22 -5.79 -13.29
C LYS A 128 -6.89 -5.50 -11.95
N LEU A 129 -6.16 -4.94 -10.97
CA LEU A 129 -6.73 -4.53 -9.68
C LEU A 129 -7.78 -3.42 -9.83
N THR A 130 -7.47 -2.39 -10.61
CA THR A 130 -8.36 -1.22 -10.78
C THR A 130 -9.61 -1.50 -11.62
N ALA A 131 -9.71 -2.67 -12.26
CA ALA A 131 -10.94 -3.11 -12.90
C ALA A 131 -12.09 -3.36 -11.90
N ILE A 132 -11.75 -3.60 -10.62
CA ILE A 132 -12.73 -3.82 -9.56
C ILE A 132 -13.21 -2.47 -9.01
N LYS A 133 -14.50 -2.18 -9.19
CA LYS A 133 -15.11 -0.93 -8.71
C LYS A 133 -14.91 -0.75 -7.19
N GLY A 134 -14.18 0.30 -6.83
CA GLY A 134 -13.80 0.64 -5.45
C GLY A 134 -12.31 0.43 -5.15
N ILE A 135 -11.58 -0.25 -6.03
CA ILE A 135 -10.12 -0.35 -6.00
C ILE A 135 -9.56 0.73 -6.94
N GLY A 136 -9.11 1.84 -6.36
CA GLY A 136 -8.40 2.87 -7.10
C GLY A 136 -6.90 2.57 -7.22
N ARG A 137 -6.18 3.41 -7.99
CA ARG A 137 -4.73 3.28 -8.17
C ARG A 137 -3.97 3.23 -6.85
N TRP A 138 -4.33 4.05 -5.86
CA TRP A 138 -3.67 4.04 -4.55
C TRP A 138 -3.74 2.64 -3.89
N THR A 139 -4.92 2.01 -3.86
CA THR A 139 -5.08 0.66 -3.29
C THR A 139 -4.29 -0.37 -4.08
N ALA A 140 -4.28 -0.26 -5.42
CA ALA A 140 -3.51 -1.15 -6.26
C ALA A 140 -2.00 -1.04 -6.01
N ASP A 141 -1.47 0.18 -5.99
CA ASP A 141 -0.04 0.43 -5.79
C ASP A 141 0.41 0.00 -4.38
N VAL A 142 -0.39 0.26 -3.35
CA VAL A 142 -0.13 -0.20 -1.97
C VAL A 142 -0.15 -1.74 -1.91
N TYR A 143 -1.13 -2.39 -2.54
CA TYR A 143 -1.19 -3.86 -2.58
C TYR A 143 0.05 -4.46 -3.25
N LEU A 144 0.41 -3.96 -4.43
CA LEU A 144 1.54 -4.48 -5.20
C LEU A 144 2.88 -4.22 -4.49
N LEU A 145 3.02 -3.10 -3.78
CA LEU A 145 4.23 -2.77 -3.03
C LEU A 145 4.42 -3.67 -1.79
N PHE A 146 3.36 -3.92 -1.03
CA PHE A 146 3.46 -4.59 0.27
C PHE A 146 3.08 -6.07 0.28
N CYS A 147 2.09 -6.47 -0.52
CA CYS A 147 1.73 -7.87 -0.71
C CYS A 147 2.54 -8.47 -1.88
N GLY A 148 2.65 -7.73 -3.00
CA GLY A 148 3.36 -8.18 -4.18
C GLY A 148 4.89 -8.06 -4.13
N GLY A 149 5.44 -7.22 -3.26
CA GLY A 149 6.88 -6.97 -3.19
C GLY A 149 7.44 -6.35 -4.47
N HIS A 150 6.61 -5.63 -5.23
CA HIS A 150 7.00 -5.02 -6.50
C HIS A 150 8.05 -3.91 -6.25
N PRO A 151 9.24 -3.98 -6.89
CA PRO A 151 10.33 -3.05 -6.60
C PRO A 151 10.10 -1.65 -7.18
N ASP A 152 9.26 -1.54 -8.22
CA ASP A 152 9.22 -0.37 -9.09
C ASP A 152 7.82 0.28 -9.19
N ILE A 153 7.12 0.31 -8.05
CA ILE A 153 5.82 0.94 -7.86
C ILE A 153 5.92 2.09 -6.87
N PHE A 154 5.26 3.20 -7.18
CA PHE A 154 5.20 4.38 -6.32
C PHE A 154 3.76 4.83 -6.12
N PRO A 155 3.20 4.73 -4.89
CA PRO A 155 1.82 5.13 -4.60
C PRO A 155 1.61 6.66 -4.60
N SER A 156 1.77 7.33 -5.73
CA SER A 156 1.73 8.82 -5.84
C SER A 156 0.41 9.45 -5.38
N GLY A 157 -0.68 8.67 -5.30
CA GLY A 157 -1.96 9.13 -4.74
C GLY A 157 -1.96 9.25 -3.20
N ASP A 158 -0.92 8.78 -2.52
CA ASP A 158 -0.83 8.80 -1.06
C ASP A 158 -0.45 10.20 -0.55
N VAL A 159 -1.35 10.80 0.23
CA VAL A 159 -1.16 12.18 0.73
C VAL A 159 0.02 12.28 1.69
N ALA A 160 0.26 11.26 2.51
CA ALA A 160 1.39 11.26 3.42
C ALA A 160 2.72 11.15 2.65
N LEU A 161 2.76 10.34 1.60
CA LEU A 161 3.91 10.21 0.70
C LEU A 161 4.18 11.51 -0.08
N GLN A 162 3.13 12.18 -0.59
CA GLN A 162 3.26 13.49 -1.23
C GLN A 162 3.87 14.53 -0.27
N ASN A 163 3.38 14.59 0.97
CA ASN A 163 3.94 15.49 1.99
C ASN A 163 5.38 15.11 2.36
N ALA A 164 5.67 13.82 2.46
CA ALA A 164 7.00 13.31 2.77
C ALA A 164 8.03 13.74 1.72
N VAL A 165 7.70 13.57 0.44
CA VAL A 165 8.57 13.98 -0.67
C VAL A 165 8.71 15.50 -0.72
N ALA A 166 7.62 16.24 -0.53
CA ALA A 166 7.68 17.71 -0.48
C ALA A 166 8.62 18.20 0.62
N HIS A 167 8.49 17.67 1.83
CA HIS A 167 9.32 18.03 2.97
C HIS A 167 10.78 17.62 2.76
N ALA A 168 11.02 16.38 2.36
CA ALA A 168 12.35 15.82 2.18
C ALA A 168 13.17 16.52 1.10
N LEU A 169 12.51 16.94 0.01
CA LEU A 169 13.17 17.59 -1.13
C LEU A 169 13.07 19.12 -1.09
N GLY A 170 12.49 19.70 -0.04
CA GLY A 170 12.32 21.15 0.10
C GLY A 170 11.42 21.77 -0.97
N LEU A 171 10.39 21.04 -1.43
CA LEU A 171 9.44 21.56 -2.40
C LEU A 171 8.55 22.61 -1.73
N GLY A 172 8.38 23.77 -2.37
CA GLY A 172 7.56 24.86 -1.82
C GLY A 172 6.08 24.51 -1.67
N MET A 173 5.60 23.51 -2.39
CA MET A 173 4.23 23.00 -2.30
C MET A 173 4.22 21.47 -2.37
N ARG A 174 3.15 20.86 -1.85
CA ARG A 174 2.89 19.43 -2.00
C ARG A 174 2.65 19.11 -3.49
N PRO A 175 3.41 18.19 -4.10
CA PRO A 175 3.19 17.82 -5.50
C PRO A 175 1.85 17.10 -5.65
N THR A 176 1.19 17.33 -6.78
CA THR A 176 0.07 16.52 -7.25
C THR A 176 0.53 15.08 -7.53
N PRO A 177 -0.38 14.10 -7.60
CA PRO A 177 0.00 12.73 -7.98
C PRO A 177 0.78 12.65 -9.29
N GLN A 178 0.41 13.48 -10.28
CA GLN A 178 1.06 13.49 -11.59
C GLN A 178 2.50 14.04 -11.52
N GLU A 179 2.72 15.14 -10.80
CA GLU A 179 4.06 15.69 -10.58
C GLU A 179 4.92 14.71 -9.77
N LEU A 180 4.31 14.05 -8.79
CA LEU A 180 4.99 13.06 -7.97
C LEU A 180 5.38 11.81 -8.77
N ASP A 181 4.55 11.37 -9.72
CA ASP A 181 4.93 10.31 -10.66
C ASP A 181 6.19 10.69 -11.45
N THR A 182 6.24 11.91 -12.00
CA THR A 182 7.41 12.42 -12.75
C THR A 182 8.66 12.52 -11.86
N ILE A 183 8.53 12.98 -10.61
CA ILE A 183 9.64 13.01 -9.66
C ILE A 183 10.14 11.58 -9.39
N ALA A 184 9.22 10.63 -9.20
CA ALA A 184 9.53 9.26 -8.85
C ALA A 184 10.19 8.47 -9.98
N GLU A 185 10.05 8.87 -11.25
CA GLU A 185 10.77 8.25 -12.39
C GLU A 185 12.28 8.18 -12.16
N LYS A 186 12.86 9.18 -11.50
CA LYS A 186 14.30 9.21 -11.18
C LYS A 186 14.72 8.02 -10.31
N TRP A 187 13.82 7.49 -9.48
CA TRP A 187 14.13 6.43 -8.51
C TRP A 187 13.94 5.02 -9.04
N ALA A 188 13.63 4.85 -10.33
CA ALA A 188 13.60 3.54 -10.96
C ALA A 188 15.02 2.90 -10.96
N PRO A 189 15.15 1.58 -10.76
CA PRO A 189 14.07 0.58 -10.61
C PRO A 189 13.59 0.38 -9.16
N TRP A 190 13.95 1.28 -8.24
CA TRP A 190 13.76 1.18 -6.79
C TRP A 190 12.63 2.08 -6.27
N ARG A 191 11.63 2.40 -7.10
CA ARG A 191 10.52 3.27 -6.71
C ARG A 191 9.78 2.76 -5.45
N GLY A 192 9.60 1.45 -5.32
CA GLY A 192 9.02 0.82 -4.13
C GLY A 192 9.86 1.02 -2.87
N VAL A 193 11.19 0.98 -2.97
CA VAL A 193 12.09 1.27 -1.84
C VAL A 193 12.06 2.76 -1.50
N SER A 194 12.01 3.64 -2.50
CA SER A 194 11.93 5.09 -2.26
C SER A 194 10.64 5.47 -1.53
N ALA A 195 9.49 4.86 -1.86
CA ALA A 195 8.25 5.10 -1.14
C ALA A 195 8.37 4.70 0.35
N ARG A 196 8.98 3.55 0.62
CA ARG A 196 9.25 3.06 1.99
C ARG A 196 10.16 4.02 2.76
N LEU A 197 11.21 4.50 2.10
CA LEU A 197 12.13 5.49 2.65
C LEU A 197 11.38 6.77 3.04
N PHE A 198 10.57 7.35 2.15
CA PHE A 198 9.86 8.58 2.44
C PHE A 198 8.82 8.43 3.56
N TRP A 199 8.09 7.31 3.63
CA TRP A 199 7.21 7.05 4.78
C TRP A 199 7.99 6.92 6.10
N ALA A 200 9.13 6.21 6.10
CA ALA A 200 9.96 6.06 7.30
C ALA A 200 10.54 7.42 7.75
N TYR A 201 11.08 8.18 6.81
CA TYR A 201 11.56 9.55 6.99
C TYR A 201 10.48 10.44 7.63
N TYR A 202 9.32 10.49 7.00
CA TYR A 202 8.26 11.39 7.43
C TYR A 202 7.66 10.99 8.77
N ALA A 203 7.63 9.69 9.07
CA ALA A 203 7.20 9.20 10.37
C ALA A 203 8.08 9.73 11.52
N ARG A 204 9.40 9.71 11.31
CA ARG A 204 10.38 10.16 12.31
C ARG A 204 10.42 11.67 12.43
N GLU A 205 10.50 12.39 11.31
CA GLU A 205 10.59 13.85 11.34
C GLU A 205 9.31 14.50 11.90
N MET A 206 8.14 13.96 11.57
CA MET A 206 6.87 14.50 12.06
C MET A 206 6.42 13.91 13.40
N ARG A 207 7.12 12.91 13.94
CA ARG A 207 6.70 12.10 15.10
C ARG A 207 5.27 11.57 14.94
N ARG A 208 4.94 11.07 13.74
CA ARG A 208 3.60 10.59 13.36
C ARG A 208 3.70 9.20 12.73
N GLU A 209 2.71 8.36 12.94
CA GLU A 209 2.56 7.14 12.15
C GLU A 209 1.89 7.46 10.82
N VAL A 210 2.60 7.27 9.70
CA VAL A 210 2.20 7.79 8.37
C VAL A 210 2.13 6.75 7.27
N ALA A 211 2.54 5.51 7.53
CA ALA A 211 2.40 4.44 6.54
C ALA A 211 1.02 3.79 6.61
N PRO A 212 0.50 3.27 5.48
CA PRO A 212 -0.73 2.47 5.47
C PRO A 212 -0.66 1.31 6.47
N ILE A 213 -1.81 0.98 7.08
CA ILE A 213 -1.92 -0.14 8.02
C ILE A 213 -1.77 -1.43 7.26
N LEU A 214 -0.81 -2.23 7.69
CA LEU A 214 -0.50 -3.55 7.16
C LEU A 214 -0.10 -4.47 8.31
N GLU A 215 -0.84 -4.40 9.42
CA GLU A 215 -0.68 -5.32 10.52
C GLU A 215 -1.68 -6.45 10.32
N GLY A 216 -1.14 -7.66 10.29
CA GLY A 216 -1.89 -8.91 10.25
C GLY A 216 -1.99 -9.52 11.63
#